data_AF-A0AAW6Q9G7-F1
#
_entry.id   AF-A0AAW6Q9G7-F1
#
_cell.length_a   1.000
_cell.length_b   1.000
_cell.length_c   1.000
_cell.angle_alpha   90.00
_cell.angle_beta   90.00
_cell.angle_gamma   90.00
#
_symmetry.space_group_name_H-M   'P 1'
#
loop_
_entity.id
_entity.type
_entity.pdbx_description
1 polymer ?
#
loop_
_entity_poly.entity_id
_entity_poly.type
_entity_poly.pdbx_seq_one_letter_code
_entity_poly.pdbx_strand_id
1 'polypeptide(L)'
;MIGFVSQIWTNVAEIKFQTDLDKIQLEQALTMHQNTTVLVIKKILDANTVRAIVIAKSQPIAVGHQVINTLTFLQVPVGPTAKNQVFNILAQSQNNAQYKPKTIPINSTVNVTKENFNVRHKLLETGIKALDFFVPIFEGYKIGIFGGAGVGKTVLMKEIIFNVSKQRQKVSSIFVGSGERSREGLELFLELQESNLMSKSTMFVAQMNETPGARSMIVPMGVTAAEYARDYEKEDVLLFIDNIYRFIQATNEVSSALEKNVSIGGYHATMDSDVSFIEDRLYKNENGSITSFQTVFLPMDDLSDPAAISLFTHLDSSFVLSRDKMSRNIFPAFDPLVSTSNSVSVNVIGERHFNAIIAAKSIMKKYKDLEDVILILGFDELDAESKIIVRKALQLENFFTQNFFMAAAFTKEPGVYVPLEKTIDSVIRIIDGEFLDISPSEFAFIGSVDDLAKKEV
;
A
#
# COMPACT_ATOMS: atom_id res chain seq x y z
N MET A 1 -11.72 -12.02 -34.07
CA MET A 1 -12.23 -13.42 -34.14
C MET A 1 -13.58 -13.47 -33.46
N ILE A 2 -14.59 -14.16 -34.02
CA ILE A 2 -15.98 -14.13 -33.52
C ILE A 2 -16.27 -15.42 -32.74
N GLY A 3 -16.88 -15.26 -31.56
CA GLY A 3 -17.41 -16.34 -30.75
C GLY A 3 -18.78 -15.99 -30.17
N PHE A 4 -19.36 -16.93 -29.45
CA PHE A 4 -20.65 -16.79 -28.82
C PHE A 4 -20.60 -17.29 -27.38
N VAL A 5 -21.35 -16.62 -26.50
CA VAL A 5 -21.49 -17.07 -25.11
C VAL A 5 -22.22 -18.42 -25.08
N SER A 6 -21.54 -19.47 -24.62
CA SER A 6 -22.12 -20.81 -24.45
C SER A 6 -22.74 -20.98 -23.07
N GLN A 7 -22.08 -20.48 -22.04
CA GLN A 7 -22.50 -20.54 -20.63
C GLN A 7 -22.16 -19.25 -19.92
N ILE A 8 -22.90 -18.95 -18.85
CA ILE A 8 -22.66 -17.77 -18.03
C ILE A 8 -22.94 -18.05 -16.55
N TRP A 9 -21.97 -17.67 -15.73
CA TRP A 9 -22.09 -17.47 -14.29
C TRP A 9 -22.12 -15.96 -14.01
N THR A 10 -22.26 -15.55 -12.74
CA THR A 10 -22.44 -14.14 -12.36
C THR A 10 -21.42 -13.18 -13.00
N ASN A 11 -20.12 -13.53 -12.95
CA ASN A 11 -19.02 -12.69 -13.44
C ASN A 11 -18.03 -13.44 -14.35
N VAL A 12 -18.39 -14.64 -14.80
CA VAL A 12 -17.58 -15.47 -15.69
C VAL A 12 -18.46 -15.95 -16.83
N ALA A 13 -17.98 -15.81 -18.04
CA ALA A 13 -18.64 -16.33 -19.23
C ALA A 13 -17.75 -17.36 -19.91
N GLU A 14 -18.38 -18.39 -20.45
CA GLU A 14 -17.75 -19.33 -21.37
C GLU A 14 -18.06 -18.90 -22.80
N ILE A 15 -17.03 -18.81 -23.64
CA ILE A 15 -17.13 -18.33 -25.01
C ILE A 15 -16.63 -19.44 -25.93
N LYS A 16 -17.47 -19.81 -26.89
CA LYS A 16 -17.12 -20.74 -27.96
C LYS A 16 -16.88 -19.99 -29.26
N PHE A 17 -15.67 -20.08 -29.79
CA PHE A 17 -15.27 -19.47 -31.05
C PHE A 17 -15.63 -20.35 -32.25
N GLN A 18 -15.89 -19.71 -33.39
CA GLN A 18 -16.25 -20.41 -34.63
C GLN A 18 -15.04 -21.00 -35.38
N THR A 19 -13.82 -20.56 -35.05
CA THR A 19 -12.57 -20.95 -35.69
C THR A 19 -11.55 -21.39 -34.64
N ASP A 20 -10.56 -22.19 -35.02
CA ASP A 20 -9.52 -22.69 -34.12
C ASP A 20 -8.79 -21.59 -33.33
N LEU A 21 -8.43 -21.92 -32.09
CA LEU A 21 -7.84 -21.03 -31.09
C LEU A 21 -6.35 -20.73 -31.27
N ASP A 22 -5.69 -21.10 -32.37
CA ASP A 22 -4.23 -20.95 -32.52
C ASP A 22 -3.71 -19.51 -32.29
N LYS A 23 -4.59 -18.51 -32.38
CA LYS A 23 -4.30 -17.08 -32.14
C LYS A 23 -4.80 -16.55 -30.79
N ILE A 24 -5.53 -17.35 -30.02
CA ILE A 24 -6.08 -16.96 -28.73
C ILE A 24 -5.05 -17.24 -27.63
N GLN A 25 -4.83 -16.22 -26.82
CA GLN A 25 -3.92 -16.27 -25.68
C GLN A 25 -4.67 -15.95 -24.40
N LEU A 26 -4.18 -16.47 -23.28
CA LEU A 26 -4.61 -16.01 -21.95
C LEU A 26 -4.42 -14.49 -21.85
N GLU A 27 -5.24 -13.84 -21.03
CA GLU A 27 -5.24 -12.39 -20.78
C GLU A 27 -5.69 -11.50 -21.96
N GLN A 28 -6.01 -12.05 -23.14
CA GLN A 28 -6.61 -11.27 -24.22
C GLN A 28 -7.99 -10.73 -23.82
N ALA A 29 -8.28 -9.52 -24.28
CA ALA A 29 -9.55 -8.85 -24.09
C ALA A 29 -10.58 -9.30 -25.13
N LEU A 30 -11.80 -9.47 -24.67
CA LEU A 30 -12.98 -9.74 -25.47
C LEU A 30 -13.96 -8.57 -25.32
N THR A 31 -14.67 -8.25 -26.40
CA THR A 31 -15.69 -7.21 -26.38
C THR A 31 -17.05 -7.71 -26.85
N MET A 32 -18.08 -7.11 -26.29
CA MET A 32 -19.49 -7.33 -26.61
C MET A 32 -20.22 -5.99 -26.65
N HIS A 33 -21.46 -5.97 -27.15
CA HIS A 33 -22.34 -4.79 -27.10
C HIS A 33 -21.67 -3.51 -27.65
N GLN A 34 -21.09 -3.59 -28.85
CA GLN A 34 -20.36 -2.47 -29.47
C GLN A 34 -19.20 -1.93 -28.60
N ASN A 35 -18.42 -2.83 -27.99
CA ASN A 35 -17.27 -2.52 -27.12
C ASN A 35 -17.61 -1.90 -25.75
N THR A 36 -18.88 -1.93 -25.34
CA THR A 36 -19.27 -1.38 -24.03
C THR A 36 -19.19 -2.41 -22.90
N THR A 37 -19.11 -3.70 -23.21
CA THR A 37 -18.84 -4.77 -22.25
C THR A 37 -17.52 -5.44 -22.61
N VAL A 38 -16.65 -5.59 -21.62
CA VAL A 38 -15.28 -6.11 -21.77
C VAL A 38 -15.10 -7.32 -20.87
N LEU A 39 -14.52 -8.39 -21.41
CA LEU A 39 -14.12 -9.59 -20.68
C LEU A 39 -12.64 -9.87 -20.92
N VAL A 40 -12.01 -10.64 -20.05
CA VAL A 40 -10.60 -11.07 -20.20
C VAL A 40 -10.51 -12.58 -20.07
N ILE A 41 -9.84 -13.22 -21.02
CA ILE A 41 -9.65 -14.67 -21.06
C ILE A 41 -8.75 -15.09 -19.89
N LYS A 42 -9.22 -16.03 -19.06
CA LYS A 42 -8.47 -16.57 -17.92
C LYS A 42 -8.20 -18.07 -18.00
N LYS A 43 -8.92 -18.80 -18.86
CA LYS A 43 -8.72 -20.25 -19.04
C LYS A 43 -9.08 -20.64 -20.47
N ILE A 44 -8.25 -21.48 -21.08
CA ILE A 44 -8.55 -22.16 -22.35
C ILE A 44 -8.98 -23.59 -21.98
N LEU A 45 -10.17 -24.02 -22.42
CA LEU A 45 -10.74 -25.32 -22.05
C LEU A 45 -10.42 -26.40 -23.09
N ASP A 46 -10.58 -26.06 -24.36
CA ASP A 46 -10.35 -26.93 -25.50
C ASP A 46 -9.97 -26.10 -26.74
N ALA A 47 -10.04 -26.67 -27.95
CA ALA A 47 -9.62 -26.03 -29.21
C ALA A 47 -10.51 -24.89 -29.72
N ASN A 48 -11.68 -24.64 -29.12
CA ASN A 48 -12.57 -23.52 -29.49
C ASN A 48 -13.25 -22.82 -28.31
N THR A 49 -13.07 -23.32 -27.08
CA THR A 49 -13.78 -22.82 -25.90
C THR A 49 -12.82 -22.22 -24.87
N VAL A 50 -13.17 -21.03 -24.39
CA VAL A 50 -12.45 -20.33 -23.32
C VAL A 50 -13.38 -19.87 -22.21
N ARG A 51 -12.85 -19.62 -21.01
CA ARG A 51 -13.53 -18.86 -19.96
C ARG A 51 -12.89 -17.50 -19.79
N ALA A 52 -13.74 -16.48 -19.75
CA ALA A 52 -13.37 -15.11 -19.54
C ALA A 52 -14.10 -14.52 -18.34
N ILE A 53 -13.40 -13.72 -17.56
CA ILE A 53 -13.99 -12.95 -16.47
C ILE A 53 -14.53 -11.64 -17.02
N VAL A 54 -15.67 -11.18 -16.50
CA VAL A 54 -16.24 -9.89 -16.86
C VAL A 54 -15.44 -8.78 -16.19
N ILE A 55 -14.91 -7.86 -16.98
CA ILE A 55 -14.15 -6.69 -16.50
C ILE A 55 -15.08 -5.49 -16.37
N ALA A 56 -15.81 -5.17 -17.42
CA ALA A 56 -16.77 -4.07 -17.46
C ALA A 56 -18.08 -4.56 -18.06
N LYS A 57 -19.20 -4.18 -17.45
CA LYS A 57 -20.54 -4.62 -17.84
C LYS A 57 -21.45 -3.42 -18.02
N SER A 58 -21.79 -3.11 -19.28
CA SER A 58 -22.75 -2.07 -19.64
C SER A 58 -24.17 -2.63 -19.81
N GLN A 59 -24.29 -3.90 -20.21
CA GLN A 59 -25.55 -4.57 -20.52
C GLN A 59 -25.55 -6.00 -19.95
N PRO A 60 -26.73 -6.62 -19.75
CA PRO A 60 -26.82 -8.04 -19.42
C PRO A 60 -26.17 -8.91 -20.50
N ILE A 61 -25.42 -9.92 -20.07
CA ILE A 61 -24.82 -10.92 -20.96
C ILE A 61 -25.76 -12.13 -20.96
N ALA A 62 -26.08 -12.67 -22.13
CA ALA A 62 -26.91 -13.85 -22.29
C ALA A 62 -26.24 -14.86 -23.21
N VAL A 63 -26.64 -16.13 -23.07
CA VAL A 63 -26.22 -17.21 -23.96
C VAL A 63 -26.62 -16.87 -25.40
N GLY A 64 -25.71 -17.12 -26.33
CA GLY A 64 -25.88 -16.77 -27.74
C GLY A 64 -25.52 -15.33 -28.11
N HIS A 65 -25.17 -14.47 -27.16
CA HIS A 65 -24.62 -13.16 -27.50
C HIS A 65 -23.28 -13.31 -28.24
N GLN A 66 -23.09 -12.48 -29.28
CA GLN A 66 -21.85 -12.42 -30.04
C GLN A 66 -20.73 -11.76 -29.22
N VAL A 67 -19.54 -12.36 -29.29
CA VAL A 67 -18.31 -11.92 -28.65
C VAL A 67 -17.22 -11.74 -29.70
N ILE A 68 -16.44 -10.67 -29.60
CA ILE A 68 -15.31 -10.40 -30.48
C ILE A 68 -14.03 -10.44 -29.66
N ASN A 69 -13.08 -11.30 -30.04
CA ASN A 69 -11.72 -11.22 -29.51
C ASN A 69 -10.97 -10.08 -30.21
N THR A 70 -10.46 -9.13 -29.41
CA THR A 70 -9.71 -7.96 -29.89
C THR A 70 -8.30 -8.31 -30.37
N LEU A 71 -7.81 -9.51 -30.02
CA LEU A 71 -6.43 -9.99 -30.22
C LEU A 71 -5.40 -9.11 -29.50
N THR A 72 -5.85 -8.33 -28.52
CA THR A 72 -5.04 -7.44 -27.71
C THR A 72 -5.36 -7.65 -26.24
N PHE A 73 -4.50 -7.14 -25.37
CA PHE A 73 -4.69 -7.18 -23.93
C PHE A 73 -5.36 -5.88 -23.45
N LEU A 74 -5.78 -5.85 -22.18
CA LEU A 74 -6.11 -4.59 -21.53
C LEU A 74 -4.92 -3.62 -21.63
N GLN A 75 -5.22 -2.36 -21.87
CA GLN A 75 -4.22 -1.30 -22.05
C GLN A 75 -4.03 -0.55 -20.73
N VAL A 76 -2.81 -0.13 -20.44
CA VAL A 76 -2.40 0.55 -19.21
C VAL A 76 -1.87 1.94 -19.57
N PRO A 77 -2.48 3.03 -19.06
CA PRO A 77 -1.94 4.38 -19.15
C PRO A 77 -0.55 4.48 -18.48
N VAL A 78 0.43 5.04 -19.19
CA VAL A 78 1.81 5.12 -18.68
C VAL A 78 2.51 6.44 -19.00
N GLY A 79 3.65 6.65 -18.32
CA GLY A 79 4.57 7.75 -18.54
C GLY A 79 4.01 9.12 -18.13
N PRO A 80 4.65 10.22 -18.56
CA PRO A 80 4.25 11.58 -18.19
C PRO A 80 2.79 11.92 -18.55
N THR A 81 2.25 11.30 -19.60
CA THR A 81 0.83 11.49 -19.99
C THR A 81 -0.15 10.86 -19.00
N ALA A 82 0.27 9.91 -18.17
CA ALA A 82 -0.62 9.34 -17.17
C ALA A 82 -0.70 10.21 -15.90
N LYS A 83 0.23 11.17 -15.71
CA LYS A 83 0.26 12.03 -14.52
C LYS A 83 -0.93 12.98 -14.51
N ASN A 84 -1.38 13.37 -13.32
CA ASN A 84 -2.53 14.23 -13.10
C ASN A 84 -3.88 13.66 -13.57
N GLN A 85 -3.98 12.33 -13.71
CA GLN A 85 -5.19 11.64 -14.17
C GLN A 85 -5.61 10.51 -13.22
N VAL A 86 -6.92 10.26 -13.20
CA VAL A 86 -7.54 9.11 -12.52
C VAL A 86 -8.10 8.18 -13.58
N PHE A 87 -7.68 6.92 -13.62
CA PHE A 87 -8.09 5.94 -14.62
C PHE A 87 -8.91 4.81 -14.02
N ASN A 88 -9.92 4.35 -14.77
CA ASN A 88 -10.59 3.08 -14.50
C ASN A 88 -9.85 1.90 -15.16
N ILE A 89 -10.35 0.68 -14.98
CA ILE A 89 -9.76 -0.54 -15.54
C ILE A 89 -9.73 -0.57 -17.09
N LEU A 90 -10.52 0.26 -17.75
CA LEU A 90 -10.55 0.40 -19.21
C LEU A 90 -9.59 1.47 -19.73
N ALA A 91 -8.68 1.97 -18.89
CA ALA A 91 -7.75 3.05 -19.22
C ALA A 91 -8.40 4.40 -19.54
N GLN A 92 -9.66 4.60 -19.12
CA GLN A 92 -10.40 5.84 -19.38
C GLN A 92 -10.20 6.81 -18.22
N SER A 93 -9.84 8.05 -18.54
CA SER A 93 -9.72 9.11 -17.54
C SER A 93 -11.10 9.48 -16.98
N GLN A 94 -11.20 9.52 -15.66
CA GLN A 94 -12.40 9.87 -14.91
C GLN A 94 -12.50 11.39 -14.65
N ASN A 95 -11.37 12.10 -14.65
CA ASN A 95 -11.32 13.54 -14.45
C ASN A 95 -11.24 14.33 -15.77
N ASN A 96 -10.94 13.68 -16.90
CA ASN A 96 -10.98 14.28 -18.23
C ASN A 96 -11.37 13.26 -19.30
N ALA A 97 -12.66 13.20 -19.63
CA ALA A 97 -13.21 12.20 -20.55
C ALA A 97 -12.63 12.22 -21.98
N GLN A 98 -12.05 13.34 -22.42
CA GLN A 98 -11.43 13.46 -23.76
C GLN A 98 -9.93 13.10 -23.75
N TYR A 99 -9.35 12.88 -22.57
CA TYR A 99 -7.93 12.61 -22.43
C TYR A 99 -7.55 11.24 -22.99
N LYS A 100 -6.52 11.22 -23.85
CA LYS A 100 -5.97 9.99 -24.43
C LYS A 100 -4.51 9.82 -23.98
N PRO A 101 -4.23 8.97 -22.99
CA PRO A 101 -2.87 8.73 -22.52
C PRO A 101 -2.08 7.86 -23.51
N LYS A 102 -0.76 7.90 -23.42
CA LYS A 102 0.09 6.81 -23.92
C LYS A 102 -0.27 5.54 -23.15
N THR A 103 -0.40 4.41 -23.84
CA THR A 103 -0.71 3.13 -23.22
C THR A 103 0.23 2.01 -23.65
N ILE A 104 0.36 0.99 -22.81
CA ILE A 104 1.01 -0.29 -23.11
C ILE A 104 0.12 -1.46 -22.69
N PRO A 105 0.29 -2.67 -23.25
CA PRO A 105 -0.43 -3.85 -22.78
C PRO A 105 -0.12 -4.15 -21.30
N ILE A 106 -1.13 -4.56 -20.55
CA ILE A 106 -0.97 -5.01 -19.16
C ILE A 106 0.02 -6.19 -19.10
N ASN A 107 0.86 -6.22 -18.07
CA ASN A 107 1.91 -7.23 -17.86
C ASN A 107 2.99 -7.32 -18.96
N SER A 108 3.04 -6.38 -19.92
CA SER A 108 4.09 -6.36 -20.97
C SER A 108 5.51 -6.13 -20.42
N THR A 109 5.61 -5.61 -19.20
CA THR A 109 6.85 -5.30 -18.47
C THR A 109 7.43 -6.50 -17.70
N VAL A 110 6.68 -7.58 -17.52
CA VAL A 110 7.07 -8.73 -16.66
C VAL A 110 8.36 -9.41 -17.15
N ASN A 111 8.62 -9.40 -18.45
CA ASN A 111 9.77 -10.08 -19.05
C ASN A 111 11.03 -9.19 -19.18
N VAL A 112 11.01 -7.98 -18.63
CA VAL A 112 12.23 -7.14 -18.59
C VAL A 112 13.24 -7.80 -17.65
N THR A 113 14.42 -8.14 -18.19
CA THR A 113 15.43 -8.94 -17.52
C THR A 113 15.78 -8.40 -16.12
N LYS A 114 15.75 -9.25 -15.10
CA LYS A 114 16.20 -8.94 -13.74
C LYS A 114 17.73 -8.91 -13.69
N GLU A 115 18.37 -7.94 -14.35
CA GLU A 115 19.81 -7.78 -14.26
C GLU A 115 20.20 -7.04 -12.96
N ASN A 116 21.14 -7.66 -12.23
CA ASN A 116 21.88 -7.18 -11.05
C ASN A 116 21.15 -7.15 -9.69
N PHE A 117 21.38 -8.19 -8.88
CA PHE A 117 21.07 -8.26 -7.44
C PHE A 117 22.03 -7.44 -6.54
N ASN A 118 23.08 -6.83 -7.09
CA ASN A 118 24.09 -6.08 -6.34
C ASN A 118 23.80 -4.56 -6.27
N VAL A 119 22.53 -4.18 -6.26
CA VAL A 119 22.15 -2.77 -6.10
C VAL A 119 22.11 -2.45 -4.62
N ARG A 120 22.96 -1.51 -4.17
CA ARG A 120 22.87 -1.00 -2.79
C ARG A 120 21.52 -0.30 -2.60
N HIS A 121 20.74 -0.84 -1.68
CA HIS A 121 19.53 -0.20 -1.20
C HIS A 121 19.93 1.10 -0.48
N LYS A 122 19.29 2.20 -0.87
CA LYS A 122 19.47 3.50 -0.23
C LYS A 122 18.30 3.75 0.72
N LEU A 123 18.60 4.26 1.90
CA LEU A 123 17.57 4.66 2.86
C LEU A 123 16.66 5.73 2.25
N LEU A 124 15.36 5.50 2.36
CA LEU A 124 14.30 6.42 1.99
C LEU A 124 13.80 7.10 3.26
N GLU A 125 14.38 8.25 3.58
CA GLU A 125 13.99 9.04 4.74
C GLU A 125 12.66 9.76 4.48
N THR A 126 11.65 9.45 5.28
CA THR A 126 10.28 9.96 5.13
C THR A 126 10.03 11.24 5.93
N GLY A 127 10.90 11.55 6.89
CA GLY A 127 10.76 12.65 7.83
C GLY A 127 9.75 12.37 8.93
N ILE A 128 9.20 11.16 9.01
CA ILE A 128 8.22 10.74 10.02
C ILE A 128 8.95 9.93 11.07
N LYS A 129 9.10 10.47 12.28
CA LYS A 129 9.90 9.89 13.37
C LYS A 129 9.61 8.41 13.61
N ALA A 130 8.33 8.06 13.78
CA ALA A 130 7.93 6.68 14.06
C ALA A 130 8.30 5.72 12.92
N LEU A 131 8.14 6.16 11.67
CA LEU A 131 8.42 5.35 10.49
C LEU A 131 9.93 5.20 10.31
N ASP A 132 10.68 6.30 10.23
CA ASP A 132 12.12 6.27 9.98
C ASP A 132 12.89 5.59 11.14
N PHE A 133 12.43 5.75 12.38
CA PHE A 133 13.11 5.17 13.54
C PHE A 133 12.82 3.67 13.71
N PHE A 134 11.56 3.23 13.73
CA PHE A 134 11.24 1.83 14.02
C PHE A 134 11.16 0.94 12.78
N VAL A 135 10.85 1.53 11.63
CA VAL A 135 10.60 0.81 10.37
C VAL A 135 11.39 1.48 9.24
N PRO A 136 12.74 1.54 9.34
CA PRO A 136 13.56 2.25 8.36
C PRO A 136 13.38 1.64 6.96
N ILE A 137 12.92 2.46 6.02
CA ILE A 137 12.53 2.07 4.68
C ILE A 137 13.70 2.26 3.73
N PHE A 138 13.92 1.29 2.85
CA PHE A 138 14.86 1.44 1.75
C PHE A 138 14.14 1.42 0.41
N GLU A 139 14.76 2.02 -0.60
CA GLU A 139 14.25 2.01 -1.96
C GLU A 139 14.03 0.57 -2.46
N GLY A 140 12.83 0.30 -2.98
CA GLY A 140 12.42 -1.01 -3.46
C GLY A 140 11.74 -1.89 -2.41
N TYR A 141 11.58 -1.41 -1.18
CA TYR A 141 10.93 -2.17 -0.12
C TYR A 141 9.41 -2.21 -0.26
N LYS A 142 8.82 -3.28 0.27
CA LYS A 142 7.39 -3.52 0.38
C LYS A 142 6.96 -3.37 1.84
N ILE A 143 6.11 -2.40 2.11
CA ILE A 143 5.66 -2.02 3.44
C ILE A 143 4.16 -2.27 3.55
N GLY A 144 3.76 -3.11 4.50
CA GLY A 144 2.36 -3.28 4.86
C GLY A 144 1.95 -2.25 5.91
N ILE A 145 0.91 -1.47 5.63
CA ILE A 145 0.27 -0.55 6.57
C ILE A 145 -0.99 -1.23 7.11
N PHE A 146 -0.95 -1.56 8.39
CA PHE A 146 -2.01 -2.27 9.10
C PHE A 146 -2.83 -1.35 9.97
N GLY A 147 -4.11 -1.68 10.16
CA GLY A 147 -4.96 -1.03 11.14
C GLY A 147 -6.39 -0.86 10.66
N GLY A 148 -7.30 -0.69 11.60
CA GLY A 148 -8.74 -0.55 11.34
C GLY A 148 -9.11 0.71 10.56
N ALA A 149 -10.40 0.87 10.23
CA ALA A 149 -10.90 2.13 9.69
C ALA A 149 -10.66 3.30 10.66
N GLY A 150 -10.32 4.48 10.11
CA GLY A 150 -10.19 5.72 10.89
C GLY A 150 -8.88 5.93 11.65
N VAL A 151 -7.93 4.99 11.63
CA VAL A 151 -6.65 5.10 12.36
C VAL A 151 -5.59 5.98 11.67
N GLY A 152 -5.93 6.65 10.56
CA GLY A 152 -5.03 7.59 9.88
C GLY A 152 -4.18 7.03 8.73
N LYS A 153 -4.50 5.87 8.14
CA LYS A 153 -3.76 5.27 7.00
C LYS A 153 -3.58 6.22 5.82
N THR A 154 -4.67 6.81 5.33
CA THR A 154 -4.64 7.75 4.19
C THR A 154 -3.85 9.02 4.50
N VAL A 155 -3.97 9.51 5.74
CA VAL A 155 -3.21 10.69 6.21
C VAL A 155 -1.70 10.39 6.22
N LEU A 156 -1.30 9.21 6.71
CA LEU A 156 0.09 8.73 6.66
C LEU A 156 0.61 8.61 5.23
N MET A 157 -0.17 8.02 4.31
CA MET A 157 0.21 7.90 2.91
C MET A 157 0.46 9.27 2.27
N LYS A 158 -0.49 10.21 2.41
CA LYS A 158 -0.38 11.60 1.96
C LYS A 158 0.91 12.27 2.45
N GLU A 159 1.21 12.11 3.74
CA GLU A 159 2.40 12.70 4.34
C GLU A 159 3.70 12.15 3.72
N ILE A 160 3.76 10.83 3.50
CA ILE A 160 4.91 10.19 2.83
C ILE A 160 5.11 10.76 1.42
N ILE A 161 4.05 10.89 0.63
CA ILE A 161 4.12 11.46 -0.72
C ILE A 161 4.64 12.88 -0.67
N PHE A 162 4.07 13.70 0.22
CA PHE A 162 4.45 15.10 0.36
C PHE A 162 5.94 15.23 0.69
N ASN A 163 6.41 14.51 1.72
CA ASN A 163 7.77 14.60 2.20
C ASN A 163 8.79 14.09 1.17
N VAL A 164 8.55 12.91 0.60
CA VAL A 164 9.48 12.31 -0.38
C VAL A 164 9.48 13.10 -1.70
N SER A 165 8.32 13.55 -2.18
CA SER A 165 8.20 14.29 -3.46
C SER A 165 8.82 15.68 -3.39
N LYS A 166 8.94 16.27 -2.21
CA LYS A 166 9.60 17.57 -1.99
C LYS A 166 11.13 17.44 -2.03
N GLN A 167 11.66 16.30 -1.58
CA GLN A 167 13.10 16.05 -1.53
C GLN A 167 13.69 15.53 -2.85
N ARG A 168 12.87 14.91 -3.69
CA ARG A 168 13.36 14.21 -4.90
C ARG A 168 12.67 14.72 -6.16
N GLN A 169 13.48 14.96 -7.20
CA GLN A 169 12.99 15.46 -8.49
C GLN A 169 12.43 14.34 -9.37
N LYS A 170 13.03 13.14 -9.35
CA LYS A 170 12.62 11.97 -10.16
C LYS A 170 11.82 10.94 -9.36
N VAL A 171 10.74 11.41 -8.73
CA VAL A 171 9.80 10.54 -8.02
C VAL A 171 8.42 10.65 -8.64
N SER A 172 7.79 9.49 -8.85
CA SER A 172 6.39 9.38 -9.24
C SER A 172 5.61 8.64 -8.16
N SER A 173 4.37 9.06 -7.95
CA SER A 173 3.45 8.36 -7.03
C SER A 173 2.32 7.71 -7.81
N ILE A 174 2.08 6.43 -7.58
CA ILE A 174 1.00 5.70 -8.24
C ILE A 174 0.07 5.15 -7.16
N PHE A 175 -1.20 5.52 -7.23
CA PHE A 175 -2.23 4.99 -6.34
C PHE A 175 -3.05 3.95 -7.06
N VAL A 176 -3.31 2.85 -6.37
CA VAL A 176 -4.13 1.77 -6.87
C VAL A 176 -5.22 1.48 -5.86
N GLY A 177 -6.42 1.96 -6.17
CA GLY A 177 -7.64 1.69 -5.42
C GLY A 177 -8.27 0.39 -5.89
N SER A 178 -8.14 -0.71 -5.14
CA SER A 178 -8.84 -1.98 -5.46
C SER A 178 -10.03 -2.17 -4.54
N GLY A 179 -11.23 -2.02 -5.10
CA GLY A 179 -12.46 -2.13 -4.32
C GLY A 179 -12.56 -1.05 -3.24
N GLU A 180 -12.20 0.19 -3.59
CA GLU A 180 -12.29 1.33 -2.69
C GLU A 180 -13.69 1.99 -2.77
N ARG A 181 -14.10 2.69 -1.71
CA ARG A 181 -15.32 3.50 -1.75
C ARG A 181 -15.10 4.69 -2.67
N SER A 182 -16.06 4.95 -3.56
CA SER A 182 -15.99 6.06 -4.53
C SER A 182 -15.76 7.43 -3.86
N ARG A 183 -16.32 7.61 -2.65
CA ARG A 183 -16.08 8.81 -1.82
C ARG A 183 -14.61 8.94 -1.40
N GLU A 184 -13.99 7.87 -0.92
CA GLU A 184 -12.61 7.89 -0.42
C GLU A 184 -11.61 8.13 -1.57
N GLY A 185 -11.88 7.54 -2.75
CA GLY A 185 -11.08 7.82 -3.96
C GLY A 185 -11.20 9.27 -4.44
N LEU A 186 -12.41 9.86 -4.39
CA LEU A 186 -12.61 11.27 -4.75
C LEU A 186 -11.95 12.22 -3.74
N GLU A 187 -12.10 11.97 -2.44
CA GLU A 187 -11.46 12.74 -1.39
C GLU A 187 -9.94 12.74 -1.57
N LEU A 188 -9.32 11.56 -1.76
CA LEU A 188 -7.89 11.47 -2.03
C LEU A 188 -7.47 12.27 -3.27
N PHE A 189 -8.22 12.18 -4.37
CA PHE A 189 -7.92 12.94 -5.59
C PHE A 189 -7.95 14.45 -5.35
N LEU A 190 -9.00 14.95 -4.69
CA LEU A 190 -9.16 16.38 -4.40
C LEU A 190 -8.05 16.87 -3.47
N GLU A 191 -7.74 16.13 -2.41
CA GLU A 191 -6.68 16.48 -1.46
C GLU A 191 -5.29 16.51 -2.13
N LEU A 192 -5.00 15.55 -3.02
CA LEU A 192 -3.76 15.54 -3.80
C LEU A 192 -3.70 16.71 -4.79
N GLN A 193 -4.83 17.12 -5.34
CA GLN A 193 -4.93 18.27 -6.24
C GLN A 193 -4.70 19.58 -5.48
N GLU A 194 -5.36 19.77 -4.34
CA GLU A 194 -5.19 20.93 -3.45
C GLU A 194 -3.74 21.06 -2.95
N SER A 195 -3.08 19.93 -2.70
CA SER A 195 -1.68 19.87 -2.27
C SER A 195 -0.66 19.95 -3.42
N ASN A 196 -1.11 20.13 -4.68
CA ASN A 196 -0.29 20.10 -5.89
C ASN A 196 0.52 18.80 -6.11
N LEU A 197 0.18 17.73 -5.39
CA LEU A 197 0.84 16.41 -5.49
C LEU A 197 0.34 15.59 -6.68
N MET A 198 -0.86 15.89 -7.18
CA MET A 198 -1.45 15.19 -8.32
C MET A 198 -0.63 15.37 -9.62
N SER A 199 0.15 16.45 -9.72
CA SER A 199 1.06 16.72 -10.86
C SER A 199 2.15 15.65 -11.05
N LYS A 200 2.54 14.95 -9.98
CA LYS A 200 3.50 13.84 -9.97
C LYS A 200 2.82 12.48 -9.75
N SER A 201 1.49 12.46 -9.72
CA SER A 201 0.73 11.27 -9.33
C SER A 201 -0.18 10.77 -10.43
N THR A 202 -0.42 9.46 -10.42
CA THR A 202 -1.45 8.80 -11.24
C THR A 202 -2.29 7.93 -10.33
N MET A 203 -3.60 7.90 -10.55
CA MET A 203 -4.50 7.04 -9.79
C MET A 203 -5.16 6.02 -10.71
N PHE A 204 -5.19 4.77 -10.29
CA PHE A 204 -5.94 3.68 -10.91
C PHE A 204 -6.98 3.22 -9.89
N VAL A 205 -8.26 3.33 -10.22
CA VAL A 205 -9.33 3.05 -9.25
C VAL A 205 -10.31 2.06 -9.85
N ALA A 206 -10.56 0.99 -9.12
CA ALA A 206 -11.72 0.13 -9.27
C ALA A 206 -12.57 0.22 -8.01
N GLN A 207 -13.84 0.57 -8.14
CA GLN A 207 -14.76 0.82 -7.03
C GLN A 207 -15.36 -0.49 -6.49
N MET A 208 -15.87 -0.47 -5.25
CA MET A 208 -16.51 -1.65 -4.63
C MET A 208 -17.69 -2.21 -5.44
N ASN A 209 -18.44 -1.36 -6.13
CA ASN A 209 -19.60 -1.74 -6.93
C ASN A 209 -19.24 -2.25 -8.34
N GLU A 210 -17.97 -2.17 -8.73
CA GLU A 210 -17.51 -2.73 -10.00
C GLU A 210 -17.32 -4.24 -9.92
N THR A 211 -17.20 -4.86 -11.09
CA THR A 211 -17.09 -6.32 -11.18
C THR A 211 -15.86 -6.82 -10.42
N PRO A 212 -15.90 -8.06 -9.90
CA PRO A 212 -14.71 -8.69 -9.33
C PRO A 212 -13.55 -8.76 -10.34
N GLY A 213 -13.86 -8.87 -11.64
CA GLY A 213 -12.84 -8.82 -12.70
C GLY A 213 -12.12 -7.48 -12.74
N ALA A 214 -12.84 -6.35 -12.65
CA ALA A 214 -12.22 -5.02 -12.54
C ALA A 214 -11.33 -4.91 -11.29
N ARG A 215 -11.85 -5.28 -10.12
CA ARG A 215 -11.12 -5.22 -8.84
C ARG A 215 -9.87 -6.10 -8.83
N SER A 216 -9.93 -7.29 -9.45
CA SER A 216 -8.77 -8.19 -9.57
C SER A 216 -7.71 -7.72 -10.57
N MET A 217 -8.07 -6.90 -11.57
CA MET A 217 -7.15 -6.50 -12.63
C MET A 217 -6.57 -5.08 -12.46
N ILE A 218 -7.14 -4.24 -11.58
CA ILE A 218 -6.65 -2.88 -11.35
C ILE A 218 -5.27 -2.86 -10.69
N VAL A 219 -4.96 -3.83 -9.83
CA VAL A 219 -3.64 -3.98 -9.19
C VAL A 219 -2.56 -4.29 -10.23
N PRO A 220 -2.67 -5.35 -11.06
CA PRO A 220 -1.73 -5.57 -12.15
C PRO A 220 -1.59 -4.39 -13.12
N MET A 221 -2.66 -3.61 -13.35
CA MET A 221 -2.62 -2.39 -14.17
C MET A 221 -1.70 -1.33 -13.53
N GLY A 222 -1.91 -1.00 -12.25
CA GLY A 222 -1.06 -0.04 -11.53
C GLY A 222 0.39 -0.50 -11.40
N VAL A 223 0.64 -1.80 -11.19
CA VAL A 223 1.98 -2.39 -11.15
C VAL A 223 2.68 -2.25 -12.50
N THR A 224 1.96 -2.50 -13.60
CA THR A 224 2.51 -2.32 -14.96
C THR A 224 2.89 -0.86 -15.21
N ALA A 225 2.10 0.10 -14.72
CA ALA A 225 2.44 1.52 -14.81
C ALA A 225 3.66 1.88 -13.96
N ALA A 226 3.80 1.30 -12.77
CA ALA A 226 4.96 1.48 -11.90
C ALA A 226 6.24 0.92 -12.52
N GLU A 227 6.19 -0.29 -13.09
CA GLU A 227 7.33 -0.87 -13.80
C GLU A 227 7.70 -0.05 -15.02
N TYR A 228 6.73 0.48 -15.76
CA TYR A 228 7.04 1.36 -16.88
C TYR A 228 7.80 2.63 -16.42
N ALA A 229 7.36 3.25 -15.32
CA ALA A 229 8.03 4.43 -14.76
C ALA A 229 9.45 4.08 -14.24
N ARG A 230 9.62 2.92 -13.60
CA ARG A 230 10.94 2.42 -13.16
C ARG A 230 11.87 2.15 -14.34
N ASP A 231 11.42 1.37 -15.32
CA ASP A 231 12.29 0.75 -16.32
C ASP A 231 12.55 1.66 -17.52
N TYR A 232 11.55 2.45 -17.95
CA TYR A 232 11.65 3.31 -19.13
C TYR A 232 11.87 4.78 -18.76
N GLU A 233 11.16 5.30 -17.77
CA GLU A 233 11.31 6.70 -17.34
C GLU A 233 12.44 6.89 -16.32
N LYS A 234 12.96 5.79 -15.75
CA LYS A 234 14.06 5.78 -14.77
C LYS A 234 13.75 6.63 -13.53
N GLU A 235 12.53 6.46 -13.03
CA GLU A 235 12.00 7.15 -11.86
C GLU A 235 11.98 6.21 -10.64
N ASP A 236 12.12 6.80 -9.44
CA ASP A 236 11.77 6.12 -8.20
C ASP A 236 10.25 6.23 -7.99
N VAL A 237 9.57 5.10 -7.86
CA VAL A 237 8.12 5.03 -7.76
C VAL A 237 7.72 4.74 -6.32
N LEU A 238 6.82 5.58 -5.78
CA LEU A 238 6.05 5.26 -4.58
C LEU A 238 4.73 4.66 -5.03
N LEU A 239 4.57 3.35 -4.85
CA LEU A 239 3.35 2.63 -5.22
C LEU A 239 2.46 2.46 -3.99
N PHE A 240 1.25 2.99 -4.03
CA PHE A 240 0.28 2.88 -2.96
C PHE A 240 -0.85 1.94 -3.38
N ILE A 241 -1.05 0.84 -2.67
CA ILE A 241 -2.13 -0.11 -2.95
C ILE A 241 -3.13 -0.08 -1.80
N ASP A 242 -4.33 0.43 -2.07
CA ASP A 242 -5.44 0.48 -1.12
C ASP A 242 -6.68 -0.21 -1.73
N ASN A 243 -6.95 -1.49 -1.48
CA ASN A 243 -6.34 -2.39 -0.52
C ASN A 243 -5.90 -3.69 -1.18
N ILE A 244 -4.70 -4.19 -0.88
CA ILE A 244 -4.17 -5.41 -1.52
C ILE A 244 -5.01 -6.66 -1.17
N TYR A 245 -5.64 -6.69 0.01
CA TYR A 245 -6.55 -7.78 0.39
C TYR A 245 -7.79 -7.84 -0.50
N ARG A 246 -8.29 -6.68 -0.97
CA ARG A 246 -9.47 -6.63 -1.87
C ARG A 246 -9.17 -7.19 -3.25
N PHE A 247 -7.92 -7.13 -3.70
CA PHE A 247 -7.47 -7.83 -4.90
C PHE A 247 -7.60 -9.35 -4.71
N ILE A 248 -7.12 -9.90 -3.59
CA ILE A 248 -7.24 -11.34 -3.27
C ILE A 248 -8.71 -11.77 -3.13
N GLN A 249 -9.53 -10.94 -2.49
CA GLN A 249 -10.95 -11.22 -2.37
C GLN A 249 -11.62 -11.29 -3.75
N ALA A 250 -11.30 -10.34 -4.64
CA ALA A 250 -11.85 -10.29 -5.98
C ALA A 250 -11.41 -11.48 -6.85
N THR A 251 -10.17 -11.95 -6.73
CA THR A 251 -9.72 -13.19 -7.39
C THR A 251 -10.44 -14.41 -6.84
N ASN A 252 -10.70 -14.45 -5.53
CA ASN A 252 -11.45 -15.54 -4.91
C ASN A 252 -12.91 -15.60 -5.37
N GLU A 253 -13.58 -14.46 -5.54
CA GLU A 253 -14.97 -14.38 -6.02
C GLU A 253 -15.19 -14.98 -7.42
N VAL A 254 -14.18 -14.94 -8.30
CA VAL A 254 -14.27 -15.52 -9.66
C VAL A 254 -13.69 -16.94 -9.76
N SER A 255 -12.98 -17.39 -8.73
CA SER A 255 -12.18 -18.63 -8.76
C SER A 255 -13.01 -19.89 -8.97
N SER A 256 -14.16 -20.00 -8.29
CA SER A 256 -15.04 -21.17 -8.38
C SER A 256 -15.62 -21.35 -9.78
N ALA A 257 -16.04 -20.26 -10.43
CA ALA A 257 -16.53 -20.31 -11.81
C ALA A 257 -15.42 -20.58 -12.84
N LEU A 258 -14.15 -20.32 -12.49
CA LEU A 258 -12.99 -20.74 -13.26
C LEU A 258 -12.58 -22.20 -12.98
N GLU A 259 -13.29 -22.91 -12.10
CA GLU A 259 -12.94 -24.25 -11.59
C GLU A 259 -11.54 -24.32 -11.00
N LYS A 260 -11.12 -23.27 -10.28
CA LYS A 260 -9.95 -23.39 -9.42
C LYS A 260 -10.31 -24.26 -8.21
N ASN A 261 -9.42 -25.18 -7.83
CA ASN A 261 -9.57 -25.94 -6.60
C ASN A 261 -9.58 -25.00 -5.38
N VAL A 262 -10.33 -25.37 -4.34
CA VAL A 262 -10.38 -24.64 -3.07
C VAL A 262 -9.24 -25.12 -2.16
N SER A 263 -8.68 -24.19 -1.40
CA SER A 263 -7.61 -24.37 -0.42
C SER A 263 -8.10 -24.00 0.99
N ILE A 264 -7.17 -23.88 1.95
CA ILE A 264 -7.44 -23.51 3.34
C ILE A 264 -8.17 -22.17 3.41
N GLY A 265 -9.11 -22.04 4.36
CA GLY A 265 -9.85 -20.80 4.60
C GLY A 265 -10.85 -20.42 3.50
N GLY A 266 -11.09 -21.29 2.52
CA GLY A 266 -12.01 -21.01 1.40
C GLY A 266 -11.41 -20.15 0.29
N TYR A 267 -10.08 -19.98 0.29
CA TYR A 267 -9.34 -19.34 -0.80
C TYR A 267 -9.09 -20.31 -1.95
N HIS A 268 -8.79 -19.81 -3.14
CA HIS A 268 -8.42 -20.64 -4.28
C HIS A 268 -6.97 -21.14 -4.19
N ALA A 269 -6.69 -22.32 -4.75
CA ALA A 269 -5.39 -22.98 -4.69
C ALA A 269 -4.22 -22.20 -5.34
N THR A 270 -4.51 -21.21 -6.19
CA THR A 270 -3.49 -20.37 -6.85
C THR A 270 -3.33 -19.01 -6.17
N MET A 271 -3.83 -18.83 -4.95
CA MET A 271 -3.77 -17.54 -4.25
C MET A 271 -2.33 -17.08 -4.09
N ASP A 272 -1.45 -17.96 -3.60
CA ASP A 272 -0.04 -17.64 -3.39
C ASP A 272 0.65 -17.23 -4.69
N SER A 273 0.41 -17.96 -5.79
CA SER A 273 0.98 -17.58 -7.10
C SER A 273 0.43 -16.26 -7.63
N ASP A 274 -0.85 -15.96 -7.38
CA ASP A 274 -1.47 -14.69 -7.81
C ASP A 274 -0.90 -13.51 -6.99
N VAL A 275 -0.59 -13.71 -5.70
CA VAL A 275 0.10 -12.74 -4.83
C VAL A 275 1.55 -12.57 -5.26
N SER A 276 2.33 -13.65 -5.39
CA SER A 276 3.73 -13.58 -5.79
C SER A 276 3.91 -12.94 -7.17
N PHE A 277 2.96 -13.17 -8.11
CA PHE A 277 2.96 -12.52 -9.41
C PHE A 277 2.95 -10.98 -9.32
N ILE A 278 2.31 -10.43 -8.30
CA ILE A 278 2.30 -8.98 -8.04
C ILE A 278 3.54 -8.58 -7.24
N GLU A 279 3.80 -9.24 -6.12
CA GLU A 279 4.80 -8.81 -5.15
C GLU A 279 6.25 -8.95 -5.66
N ASP A 280 6.53 -9.92 -6.53
CA ASP A 280 7.88 -10.15 -7.07
C ASP A 280 8.27 -9.16 -8.18
N ARG A 281 7.34 -8.29 -8.58
CA ARG A 281 7.53 -7.18 -9.53
C ARG A 281 7.93 -5.88 -8.84
N LEU A 282 7.68 -5.78 -7.54
CA LEU A 282 7.93 -4.61 -6.71
C LEU A 282 9.33 -4.69 -6.12
N TYR A 283 10.32 -4.22 -6.87
CA TYR A 283 11.73 -4.25 -6.48
C TYR A 283 12.51 -3.09 -7.09
N LYS A 284 13.75 -2.91 -6.59
CA LYS A 284 14.75 -1.98 -7.11
C LYS A 284 15.66 -2.63 -8.14
N ASN A 285 15.94 -1.93 -9.23
CA ASN A 285 16.96 -2.29 -10.21
C ASN A 285 17.88 -1.08 -10.50
N GLU A 286 18.69 -1.19 -11.54
CA GLU A 286 19.61 -0.13 -11.98
C GLU A 286 18.93 1.10 -12.61
N ASN A 287 17.69 0.96 -13.08
CA ASN A 287 16.94 2.06 -13.70
C ASN A 287 16.15 2.89 -12.68
N GLY A 288 15.69 2.26 -11.60
CA GLY A 288 14.94 2.94 -10.53
C GLY A 288 14.49 1.97 -9.45
N SER A 289 13.53 2.41 -8.63
CA SER A 289 12.94 1.59 -7.57
C SER A 289 11.42 1.65 -7.57
N ILE A 290 10.77 0.58 -7.11
CA ILE A 290 9.35 0.62 -6.75
C ILE A 290 9.27 0.32 -5.25
N THR A 291 9.04 1.37 -4.47
CA THR A 291 8.82 1.24 -3.02
C THR A 291 7.32 1.24 -2.79
N SER A 292 6.75 0.14 -2.28
CA SER A 292 5.30 -0.02 -2.18
C SER A 292 4.78 0.09 -0.76
N PHE A 293 3.72 0.87 -0.58
CA PHE A 293 2.95 0.98 0.65
C PHE A 293 1.57 0.36 0.42
N GLN A 294 1.30 -0.74 1.10
CA GLN A 294 0.13 -1.55 0.86
C GLN A 294 -0.74 -1.54 2.11
N THR A 295 -1.95 -1.02 2.01
CA THR A 295 -2.90 -1.17 3.12
C THR A 295 -3.40 -2.62 3.09
N VAL A 296 -3.38 -3.25 4.26
CA VAL A 296 -3.88 -4.62 4.41
C VAL A 296 -5.05 -4.57 5.39
N PHE A 297 -6.23 -4.88 4.87
CA PHE A 297 -7.41 -5.05 5.71
C PHE A 297 -7.49 -6.51 6.13
N LEU A 298 -7.35 -6.78 7.43
CA LEU A 298 -7.47 -8.11 7.97
C LEU A 298 -8.93 -8.37 8.37
N PRO A 299 -9.55 -9.47 7.89
CA PRO A 299 -10.87 -9.85 8.36
C PRO A 299 -10.80 -10.13 9.86
N MET A 300 -11.65 -9.45 10.64
CA MET A 300 -11.72 -9.61 12.10
C MET A 300 -10.39 -9.35 12.85
N ASP A 301 -9.48 -8.57 12.25
CA ASP A 301 -8.12 -8.34 12.77
C ASP A 301 -7.32 -9.66 12.99
N ASP A 302 -7.65 -10.72 12.23
CA ASP A 302 -7.01 -12.04 12.34
C ASP A 302 -5.73 -12.11 11.47
N LEU A 303 -4.57 -12.16 12.14
CA LEU A 303 -3.27 -12.32 11.50
C LEU A 303 -3.00 -13.76 11.01
N SER A 304 -3.84 -14.72 11.41
CA SER A 304 -3.73 -16.13 10.99
C SER A 304 -4.49 -16.45 9.71
N ASP A 305 -5.19 -15.46 9.13
CA ASP A 305 -5.85 -15.60 7.84
C ASP A 305 -4.85 -15.99 6.73
N PRO A 306 -5.14 -16.99 5.87
CA PRO A 306 -4.23 -17.43 4.83
C PRO A 306 -3.78 -16.32 3.86
N ALA A 307 -4.65 -15.38 3.49
CA ALA A 307 -4.28 -14.29 2.59
C ALA A 307 -3.36 -13.29 3.29
N ALA A 308 -3.58 -13.04 4.59
CA ALA A 308 -2.68 -12.23 5.41
C ALA A 308 -1.28 -12.85 5.51
N ILE A 309 -1.21 -14.16 5.84
CA ILE A 309 0.05 -14.90 5.95
C ILE A 309 0.81 -14.85 4.62
N SER A 310 0.12 -15.13 3.50
CA SER A 310 0.72 -15.11 2.17
C SER A 310 1.34 -13.75 1.85
N LEU A 311 0.61 -12.66 2.09
CA LEU A 311 1.14 -11.29 1.92
C LEU A 311 2.34 -11.01 2.81
N PHE A 312 2.33 -11.44 4.08
CA PHE A 312 3.42 -11.15 5.03
C PHE A 312 4.75 -11.73 4.61
N THR A 313 4.76 -12.86 3.92
CA THR A 313 6.00 -13.46 3.41
C THR A 313 6.70 -12.59 2.36
N HIS A 314 5.98 -11.67 1.72
CA HIS A 314 6.52 -10.78 0.71
C HIS A 314 6.85 -9.37 1.21
N LEU A 315 6.39 -8.98 2.41
CA LEU A 315 6.64 -7.66 2.98
C LEU A 315 8.02 -7.59 3.65
N ASP A 316 8.75 -6.50 3.41
CA ASP A 316 10.00 -6.21 4.11
C ASP A 316 9.74 -5.64 5.52
N SER A 317 8.60 -5.00 5.70
CA SER A 317 8.23 -4.28 6.91
C SER A 317 6.72 -4.26 7.14
N SER A 318 6.32 -4.30 8.42
CA SER A 318 4.94 -4.09 8.87
C SER A 318 4.83 -2.87 9.78
N PHE A 319 4.02 -1.90 9.37
CA PHE A 319 3.72 -0.69 10.11
C PHE A 319 2.28 -0.75 10.62
N VAL A 320 2.10 -0.93 11.92
CA VAL A 320 0.80 -1.18 12.53
C VAL A 320 0.26 0.08 13.20
N LEU A 321 -0.93 0.50 12.77
CA LEU A 321 -1.70 1.58 13.38
C LEU A 321 -2.78 1.02 14.32
N SER A 322 -2.78 1.49 15.56
CA SER A 322 -3.61 1.00 16.65
C SER A 322 -4.73 1.98 17.01
N ARG A 323 -5.94 1.44 17.21
CA ARG A 323 -7.09 2.22 17.72
C ARG A 323 -6.87 2.71 19.15
N ASP A 324 -6.13 1.95 19.95
CA ASP A 324 -5.79 2.33 21.32
C ASP A 324 -4.98 3.63 21.34
N LYS A 325 -3.89 3.69 20.55
CA LYS A 325 -3.07 4.89 20.38
C LYS A 325 -3.87 6.08 19.88
N MET A 326 -4.72 5.85 18.89
CA MET A 326 -5.65 6.86 18.35
C MET A 326 -6.56 7.44 19.44
N SER A 327 -7.14 6.60 20.31
CA SER A 327 -8.04 7.05 21.38
C SER A 327 -7.34 7.89 22.46
N ARG A 328 -6.02 7.76 22.58
CA ARG A 328 -5.15 8.55 23.47
C ARG A 328 -4.58 9.81 22.81
N ASN A 329 -5.08 10.19 21.62
CA ASN A 329 -4.59 11.32 20.82
C ASN A 329 -3.09 11.23 20.45
N ILE A 330 -2.57 10.01 20.26
CA ILE A 330 -1.20 9.78 19.79
C ILE A 330 -1.23 9.67 18.26
N PHE A 331 -0.61 10.63 17.57
CA PHE A 331 -0.58 10.71 16.10
C PHE A 331 0.85 10.84 15.56
N PRO A 332 1.28 10.00 14.60
CA PRO A 332 0.55 8.87 14.02
C PRO A 332 0.25 7.79 15.07
N ALA A 333 -0.87 7.07 14.90
CA ALA A 333 -1.36 6.08 15.85
C ALA A 333 -0.55 4.76 15.81
N PHE A 334 0.77 4.84 15.79
CA PHE A 334 1.70 3.74 15.57
C PHE A 334 1.90 2.87 16.82
N ASP A 335 1.93 1.55 16.63
CA ASP A 335 2.30 0.59 17.68
C ASP A 335 3.74 0.05 17.48
N PRO A 336 4.71 0.48 18.31
CA PRO A 336 6.11 0.06 18.20
C PRO A 336 6.37 -1.40 18.58
N LEU A 337 5.49 -2.01 19.38
CA LEU A 337 5.69 -3.38 19.88
C LEU A 337 5.21 -4.42 18.87
N VAL A 338 4.17 -4.10 18.10
CA VAL A 338 3.61 -4.99 17.08
C VAL A 338 4.26 -4.78 15.71
N SER A 339 4.76 -3.57 15.42
CA SER A 339 5.40 -3.26 14.15
C SER A 339 6.80 -3.88 14.02
N THR A 340 7.11 -4.40 12.84
CA THR A 340 8.36 -5.12 12.55
C THR A 340 9.01 -4.66 11.25
N SER A 341 10.32 -4.85 11.14
CA SER A 341 11.06 -4.48 9.94
C SER A 341 12.32 -5.33 9.78
N ASN A 342 12.48 -5.95 8.61
CA ASN A 342 13.65 -6.77 8.30
C ASN A 342 14.95 -5.94 8.23
N SER A 343 14.84 -4.63 8.04
CA SER A 343 15.98 -3.70 8.05
C SER A 343 16.57 -3.43 9.45
N VAL A 344 15.90 -3.83 10.54
CA VAL A 344 16.39 -3.58 11.90
C VAL A 344 17.48 -4.60 12.24
N SER A 345 18.68 -4.32 11.75
CA SER A 345 19.90 -5.07 12.05
C SER A 345 21.12 -4.15 12.04
N VAL A 346 22.13 -4.49 12.85
CA VAL A 346 23.38 -3.72 12.96
C VAL A 346 24.05 -3.52 11.60
N ASN A 347 23.99 -4.51 10.71
CA ASN A 347 24.62 -4.45 9.39
C ASN A 347 23.92 -3.49 8.42
N VAL A 348 22.64 -3.17 8.65
CA VAL A 348 21.83 -2.37 7.72
C VAL A 348 21.68 -0.92 8.21
N ILE A 349 21.36 -0.72 9.49
CA ILE A 349 21.10 0.61 10.08
C ILE A 349 22.22 1.11 11.01
N GLY A 350 23.25 0.28 11.24
CA GLY A 350 24.33 0.58 12.16
C GLY A 350 23.98 0.31 13.63
N GLU A 351 25.02 0.19 14.45
CA GLU A 351 24.90 -0.17 15.87
C GLU A 351 24.14 0.88 16.68
N ARG A 352 24.41 2.17 16.43
CA ARG A 352 23.78 3.28 17.16
C ARG A 352 22.25 3.25 17.04
N HIS A 353 21.73 3.15 15.82
CA HIS A 353 20.29 3.12 15.58
C HIS A 353 19.67 1.81 16.07
N PHE A 354 20.32 0.67 15.82
CA PHE A 354 19.84 -0.64 16.28
C PHE A 354 19.70 -0.69 17.81
N ASN A 355 20.73 -0.29 18.56
CA ASN A 355 20.71 -0.31 20.02
C ASN A 355 19.63 0.63 20.57
N ALA A 356 19.44 1.81 19.95
CA ALA A 356 18.37 2.73 20.33
C ALA A 356 16.97 2.12 20.15
N ILE A 357 16.71 1.40 19.05
CA ILE A 357 15.42 0.73 18.82
C ILE A 357 15.17 -0.35 19.89
N ILE A 358 16.17 -1.20 20.16
CA ILE A 358 16.03 -2.28 21.15
C ILE A 358 15.76 -1.72 22.54
N ALA A 359 16.50 -0.68 22.95
CA ALA A 359 16.28 -0.01 24.23
C ALA A 359 14.90 0.66 24.33
N ALA A 360 14.47 1.39 23.28
CA ALA A 360 13.15 2.00 23.23
C ALA A 360 12.02 0.94 23.34
N LYS A 361 12.11 -0.14 22.55
CA LYS A 361 11.12 -1.24 22.61
C LYS A 361 11.12 -1.93 23.98
N SER A 362 12.29 -2.12 24.61
CA SER A 362 12.39 -2.71 25.95
C SER A 362 11.68 -1.85 26.99
N ILE A 363 11.92 -0.53 26.99
CA ILE A 363 11.25 0.42 27.88
C ILE A 363 9.73 0.40 27.67
N MET A 364 9.28 0.47 26.40
CA MET A 364 7.86 0.43 26.06
C MET A 364 7.18 -0.89 26.45
N LYS A 365 7.90 -2.02 26.32
CA LYS A 365 7.39 -3.33 26.75
C LYS A 365 7.24 -3.40 28.27
N LYS A 366 8.26 -2.98 29.03
CA LYS A 366 8.18 -2.93 30.50
C LYS A 366 7.05 -2.00 30.97
N TYR A 367 6.87 -0.85 30.33
CA TYR A 367 5.75 0.05 30.62
C TYR A 367 4.40 -0.64 30.39
N LYS A 368 4.22 -1.37 29.29
CA LYS A 368 2.99 -2.12 29.03
C LYS A 368 2.71 -3.17 30.11
N ASP A 369 3.74 -3.84 30.62
CA ASP A 369 3.58 -4.83 31.71
C ASP A 369 3.23 -4.17 33.06
N LEU A 370 3.56 -2.88 33.24
CA LEU A 370 3.21 -2.08 34.42
C LEU A 370 1.86 -1.36 34.31
N GLU A 371 1.27 -1.27 33.11
CA GLU A 371 0.04 -0.52 32.84
C GLU A 371 -1.14 -1.02 33.69
N ASP A 372 -1.33 -2.34 33.77
CA ASP A 372 -2.37 -2.96 34.60
C ASP A 372 -2.16 -2.68 36.10
N VAL A 373 -0.90 -2.69 36.55
CA VAL A 373 -0.56 -2.40 37.96
C VAL A 373 -0.90 -0.94 38.29
N ILE A 374 -0.56 0.00 37.40
CA ILE A 374 -0.85 1.42 37.56
C ILE A 374 -2.36 1.66 37.58
N LEU A 375 -3.13 0.97 36.74
CA LEU A 375 -4.59 1.09 36.69
C LEU A 375 -5.26 0.61 37.99
N ILE A 376 -4.69 -0.39 38.67
CA ILE A 376 -5.27 -0.97 39.89
C ILE A 376 -4.78 -0.27 41.17
N LEU A 377 -3.46 -0.07 41.30
CA LEU A 377 -2.81 0.41 42.53
C LEU A 377 -2.48 1.91 42.49
N GLY A 378 -2.33 2.48 41.29
CA GLY A 378 -1.89 3.87 41.09
C GLY A 378 -0.37 3.99 40.88
N PHE A 379 0.04 5.08 40.22
CA PHE A 379 1.45 5.35 39.88
C PHE A 379 2.36 5.49 41.11
N ASP A 380 1.82 6.03 42.22
CA ASP A 380 2.60 6.30 43.42
C ASP A 380 3.03 5.04 44.18
N GLU A 381 2.36 3.91 43.94
CA GLU A 381 2.66 2.61 44.57
C GLU A 381 3.83 1.86 43.90
N LEU A 382 4.30 2.34 42.74
CA LEU A 382 5.44 1.76 42.05
C LEU A 382 6.77 2.05 42.78
N ASP A 383 7.71 1.11 42.69
CA ASP A 383 9.08 1.32 43.11
C ASP A 383 9.77 2.40 42.25
N ALA A 384 10.89 2.93 42.73
CA ALA A 384 11.58 4.03 42.08
C ALA A 384 12.07 3.70 40.65
N GLU A 385 12.49 2.45 40.39
CA GLU A 385 12.95 2.02 39.07
C GLU A 385 11.77 1.94 38.09
N SER A 386 10.66 1.32 38.52
CA SER A 386 9.43 1.26 37.73
C SER A 386 8.88 2.65 37.40
N LYS A 387 8.92 3.59 38.35
CA LYS A 387 8.52 4.99 38.10
C LYS A 387 9.37 5.65 37.02
N ILE A 388 10.68 5.43 37.03
CA ILE A 388 11.59 5.93 35.98
C ILE A 388 11.25 5.32 34.62
N ILE A 389 11.01 4.01 34.56
CA ILE A 389 10.64 3.31 33.32
C ILE A 389 9.36 3.90 32.73
N VAL A 390 8.32 4.07 33.55
CA VAL A 390 7.05 4.64 33.12
C VAL A 390 7.23 6.06 32.60
N ARG A 391 8.00 6.91 33.29
CA ARG A 391 8.29 8.27 32.81
C ARG A 391 8.99 8.26 31.45
N LYS A 392 10.06 7.47 31.28
CA LYS A 392 10.78 7.35 30.00
C LYS A 392 9.85 6.84 28.89
N ALA A 393 9.02 5.85 29.18
CA ALA A 393 8.09 5.29 28.20
C ALA A 393 7.06 6.32 27.74
N LEU A 394 6.47 7.09 28.66
CA LEU A 394 5.53 8.17 28.33
C LEU A 394 6.21 9.31 27.56
N GLN A 395 7.45 9.66 27.91
CA GLN A 395 8.24 10.65 27.16
C GLN A 395 8.49 10.18 25.73
N LEU A 396 8.89 8.92 25.54
CA LEU A 396 9.09 8.34 24.21
C LEU A 396 7.77 8.28 23.41
N GLU A 397 6.67 7.83 24.03
CA GLU A 397 5.36 7.75 23.38
C GLU A 397 4.89 9.11 22.88
N ASN A 398 5.00 10.16 23.72
CA ASN A 398 4.71 11.53 23.31
C ASN A 398 5.71 12.04 22.27
N PHE A 399 7.01 11.74 22.41
CA PHE A 399 8.03 12.17 21.46
C PHE A 399 7.79 11.63 20.05
N PHE A 400 7.25 10.42 19.89
CA PHE A 400 6.94 9.88 18.56
C PHE A 400 5.70 10.49 17.91
N THR A 401 4.94 11.33 18.61
CA THR A 401 3.88 12.12 17.98
C THR A 401 4.46 13.21 17.08
N GLN A 402 3.77 13.53 15.99
CA GLN A 402 4.28 14.46 14.99
C GLN A 402 3.14 15.14 14.23
N ASN A 403 3.26 16.47 14.07
CA ASN A 403 2.36 17.22 13.21
C ASN A 403 2.72 16.98 11.74
N PHE A 404 1.76 16.48 10.98
CA PHE A 404 1.90 16.22 9.55
C PHE A 404 1.51 17.45 8.73
N PHE A 405 2.24 17.72 7.65
CA PHE A 405 1.90 18.80 6.72
C PHE A 405 0.51 18.58 6.13
N MET A 406 0.19 17.33 5.80
CA MET A 406 -1.10 16.96 5.19
C MET A 406 -2.26 16.92 6.19
N ALA A 407 -1.99 17.13 7.49
CA ALA A 407 -3.00 17.24 8.54
C ALA A 407 -3.18 18.66 9.08
N ALA A 408 -2.41 19.65 8.59
CA ALA A 408 -2.39 21.02 9.11
C ALA A 408 -3.78 21.70 9.04
N ALA A 409 -4.59 21.40 8.02
CA ALA A 409 -5.95 21.93 7.90
C ALA A 409 -6.87 21.48 9.05
N PHE A 410 -6.65 20.29 9.60
CA PHE A 410 -7.45 19.72 10.69
C PHE A 410 -6.88 20.08 12.06
N THR A 411 -5.55 20.02 12.20
CA THR A 411 -4.84 20.25 13.47
C THR A 411 -4.65 21.73 13.79
N LYS A 412 -4.66 22.60 12.76
CA LYS A 412 -4.31 24.03 12.83
C LYS A 412 -2.87 24.31 13.28
N GLU A 413 -2.04 23.28 13.34
CA GLU A 413 -0.62 23.36 13.65
C GLU A 413 0.21 23.14 12.38
N PRO A 414 1.35 23.81 12.21
CA PRO A 414 2.22 23.58 11.07
C PRO A 414 2.84 22.18 11.15
N GLY A 415 2.88 21.50 10.00
CA GLY A 415 3.60 20.24 9.87
C GLY A 415 5.10 20.40 10.06
N VAL A 416 5.76 19.33 10.49
CA VAL A 416 7.21 19.28 10.70
C VAL A 416 7.83 18.08 10.00
N TYR A 417 8.93 18.32 9.29
CA TYR A 417 9.80 17.26 8.77
C TYR A 417 10.93 17.05 9.77
N VAL A 418 11.12 15.83 10.29
CA VAL A 418 12.16 15.53 11.28
C VAL A 418 13.21 14.61 10.68
N PRO A 419 14.49 15.03 10.60
CA PRO A 419 15.54 14.16 10.11
C PRO A 419 15.78 12.93 11.00
N LEU A 420 16.14 11.79 10.40
CA LEU A 420 16.38 10.55 11.13
C LEU A 420 17.46 10.70 12.21
N GLU A 421 18.60 11.32 11.89
CA GLU A 421 19.69 11.53 12.87
C GLU A 421 19.23 12.33 14.10
N LYS A 422 18.35 13.32 13.91
CA LYS A 422 17.77 14.10 15.02
C LYS A 422 16.82 13.26 15.87
N THR A 423 16.11 12.33 15.23
CA THR A 423 15.23 11.38 15.92
C THR A 423 16.05 10.40 16.77
N ILE A 424 17.10 9.81 16.20
CA ILE A 424 17.99 8.87 16.91
C ILE A 424 18.63 9.55 18.12
N ASP A 425 19.18 10.75 17.93
CA ASP A 425 19.81 11.53 18.99
C ASP A 425 18.84 11.83 20.14
N SER A 426 17.64 12.33 19.81
CA SER A 426 16.58 12.62 20.77
C SER A 426 16.18 11.39 21.58
N VAL A 427 16.00 10.24 20.92
CA VAL A 427 15.60 8.99 21.58
C VAL A 427 16.70 8.51 22.54
N ILE A 428 17.96 8.55 22.14
CA ILE A 428 19.08 8.15 23.00
C ILE A 428 19.10 9.01 24.28
N ARG A 429 18.99 10.33 24.15
CA ARG A 429 18.99 11.25 25.30
C ARG A 429 17.81 11.04 26.26
N ILE A 430 16.63 10.73 25.73
CA ILE A 430 15.46 10.33 26.53
C ILE A 430 15.72 9.01 27.27
N ILE A 431 16.29 8.02 26.57
CA ILE A 431 16.62 6.70 27.15
C ILE A 431 17.68 6.84 28.23
N ASP A 432 18.67 7.69 28.05
CA ASP A 432 19.74 7.95 29.02
C ASP A 432 19.23 8.70 30.27
N GLY A 433 18.04 9.30 30.17
CA GLY A 433 17.36 9.95 31.29
C GLY A 433 17.75 11.40 31.52
N GLU A 434 18.23 12.10 30.48
CA GLU A 434 18.58 13.52 30.55
C GLU A 434 17.39 14.42 30.94
N PHE A 435 16.16 13.94 30.75
CA PHE A 435 14.94 14.72 30.89
C PHE A 435 13.94 14.17 31.92
N LEU A 436 14.39 13.38 32.91
CA LEU A 436 13.48 12.70 33.86
C LEU A 436 12.59 13.63 34.69
N ASP A 437 12.99 14.89 34.83
CA ASP A 437 12.26 15.92 35.57
C ASP A 437 11.25 16.69 34.69
N ILE A 438 11.29 16.51 33.37
CA ILE A 438 10.38 17.16 32.41
C ILE A 438 9.10 16.35 32.26
N SER A 439 7.95 17.02 32.25
CA SER A 439 6.66 16.36 32.07
C SER A 439 6.59 15.63 30.71
N PRO A 440 6.12 14.36 30.66
CA PRO A 440 5.96 13.64 29.40
C PRO A 440 5.12 14.37 28.35
N SER A 441 4.13 15.16 28.77
CA SER A 441 3.28 15.93 27.86
C SER A 441 4.05 16.97 27.04
N GLU A 442 5.20 17.45 27.52
CA GLU A 442 6.00 18.46 26.82
C GLU A 442 6.68 17.92 25.57
N PHE A 443 6.86 16.59 25.50
CA PHE A 443 7.40 15.86 24.36
C PHE A 443 6.38 15.68 23.23
N ALA A 444 5.10 16.01 23.47
CA ALA A 444 4.08 15.87 22.44
C ALA A 444 4.32 16.87 21.30
N PHE A 445 4.25 16.36 20.07
CA PHE A 445 4.32 17.06 18.79
C PHE A 445 5.58 17.89 18.52
N ILE A 446 6.63 17.78 19.35
CA ILE A 446 7.92 18.47 19.11
C ILE A 446 8.70 17.81 17.97
N GLY A 447 9.60 18.54 17.32
CA GLY A 447 10.45 17.96 16.28
C GLY A 447 11.63 17.19 16.87
N SER A 448 12.36 17.84 17.79
CA SER A 448 13.54 17.32 18.50
C SER A 448 13.44 17.67 19.97
N VAL A 449 14.17 16.97 20.84
CA VAL A 449 14.33 17.37 22.26
C VAL A 449 14.94 18.77 22.41
N ASP A 450 15.64 19.26 21.38
CA ASP A 450 16.14 20.65 21.32
C ASP A 450 15.02 21.70 21.35
N ASP A 451 13.78 21.32 21.03
CA ASP A 451 12.62 22.21 21.06
C ASP A 451 12.04 22.39 22.47
N LEU A 452 12.41 21.55 23.44
CA LEU A 452 11.97 21.68 24.84
C LEU A 452 12.48 22.99 25.45
N ALA A 453 13.73 23.37 25.15
CA ALA A 453 14.32 24.63 25.62
C ALA A 453 13.66 25.89 25.01
N LYS A 454 12.90 25.75 23.91
CA LYS A 454 12.26 26.88 23.24
C LYS A 454 10.85 27.18 23.75
N LYS A 455 10.24 26.29 24.53
CA LYS A 455 8.89 26.46 25.08
C LYS A 455 8.84 27.34 26.34
N GLU A 456 9.99 27.73 26.91
CA GLU A 456 10.07 28.63 28.08
C GLU A 456 9.93 30.15 27.77
N VAL A 457 9.23 30.54 26.69
CA VAL A 457 9.01 31.97 26.35
C VAL A 457 7.54 32.33 26.27
#